data_AF-A0A4R7VNR7-F1
#
_entry.id   AF-A0A4R7VNR7-F1
#
_cell.length_a   1.000
_cell.length_b   1.000
_cell.length_c   1.000
_cell.angle_alpha   90.00
_cell.angle_beta   90.00
_cell.angle_gamma   90.00
#
_symmetry.space_group_name_H-M   'P 1'
#
loop_
_entity.id
_entity.type
_entity.pdbx_description
1 polymer ?
#
loop_
_entity_poly.entity_id
_entity_poly.type
_entity_poly.pdbx_seq_one_letter_code
_entity_poly.pdbx_strand_id
1 'polypeptide(L)'
;MTDPRTSEHTPTQVALYTNATDPPRRVAVYRFTESSGVTMELLDPEWSKVAKQYYERGVDLPKERRMVLPSEGPLYMRALLQPFRTTYYTLRDESDQSV
;
A
#
# COMPACT_ATOMS: atom_id res chain seq x y z
N MET A 1 -22.98 23.33 1.43
CA MET A 1 -22.30 22.32 2.28
C MET A 1 -21.86 21.21 1.36
N THR A 2 -20.75 21.43 0.67
CA THR A 2 -20.14 20.47 -0.26
C THR A 2 -19.13 19.68 0.55
N ASP A 3 -19.27 18.37 0.61
CA ASP A 3 -18.30 17.49 1.26
C ASP A 3 -17.12 17.26 0.28
N PRO A 4 -15.90 17.76 0.54
CA PRO A 4 -14.77 17.57 -0.36
C PRO A 4 -14.03 16.23 -0.13
N ARG A 5 -14.58 15.25 0.60
CA ARG A 5 -13.84 14.02 1.00
C ARG A 5 -13.60 12.99 -0.11
N THR A 6 -13.56 13.42 -1.37
CA THR A 6 -12.99 12.59 -2.44
C THR A 6 -11.94 13.40 -3.18
N SER A 7 -11.04 14.05 -2.44
CA SER A 7 -9.78 14.48 -3.01
C SER A 7 -9.16 13.29 -3.72
N GLU A 8 -8.80 13.49 -4.98
CA GLU A 8 -8.03 12.59 -5.83
C GLU A 8 -6.60 12.40 -5.27
N HIS A 9 -6.47 12.26 -3.94
CA HIS A 9 -5.21 12.13 -3.25
C HIS A 9 -4.56 10.83 -3.72
N THR A 10 -3.41 10.99 -4.37
CA THR A 10 -2.53 9.88 -4.67
C THR A 10 -1.77 9.56 -3.40
N PRO A 11 -1.96 8.37 -2.81
CA PRO A 11 -1.19 8.00 -1.64
C PRO A 11 0.30 7.97 -2.02
N THR A 12 1.10 8.77 -1.34
CA THR A 12 2.55 8.81 -1.49
C THR A 12 3.23 7.84 -0.54
N GLN A 13 2.56 7.42 0.53
CA GLN A 13 3.06 6.43 1.47
C GLN A 13 1.96 5.46 1.92
N VAL A 14 2.22 4.16 1.79
CA VAL A 14 1.32 3.10 2.27
C VAL A 14 2.10 2.13 3.14
N ALA A 15 1.70 1.97 4.39
CA ALA A 15 2.34 1.04 5.32
C ALA A 15 1.54 -0.27 5.42
N LEU A 16 2.27 -1.38 5.43
CA LEU A 16 1.74 -2.71 5.70
C LEU A 16 1.96 -3.05 7.17
N TYR A 17 0.85 -3.37 7.85
CA TYR A 17 0.83 -3.87 9.21
C TYR A 17 0.46 -5.34 9.23
N THR A 18 1.10 -6.11 10.12
CA THR A 18 0.65 -7.47 10.46
C THR A 18 -0.26 -7.39 11.68
N ASN A 19 -1.44 -8.01 11.59
CA ASN A 19 -2.37 -8.21 12.70
C ASN A 19 -2.09 -9.53 13.44
N ALA A 20 -1.04 -10.27 13.05
CA ALA A 20 -0.63 -11.49 13.72
C ALA A 20 0.04 -11.23 15.09
N THR A 21 0.36 -9.97 15.39
CA THR A 21 0.87 -9.52 16.69
C THR A 21 -0.10 -8.50 17.30
N ASP A 22 -0.16 -8.43 18.63
CA ASP A 22 -0.88 -7.39 19.36
C ASP A 22 0.12 -6.58 20.21
N PRO A 23 0.31 -5.26 19.93
CA PRO A 23 -0.37 -4.47 18.90
C PRO A 23 0.08 -4.81 17.45
N PRO A 24 -0.72 -4.44 16.42
CA PRO A 24 -0.34 -4.62 15.03
C PRO A 24 0.99 -3.95 14.72
N ARG A 25 1.91 -4.69 14.09
CA ARG A 25 3.28 -4.22 13.84
C ARG A 25 3.45 -3.80 12.39
N ARG A 26 4.14 -2.68 12.16
CA ARG A 26 4.53 -2.23 10.82
C ARG A 26 5.66 -3.13 10.28
N VAL A 27 5.45 -3.75 9.13
CA VAL A 27 6.36 -4.77 8.57
C VAL A 27 6.95 -4.37 7.22
N ALA A 28 6.28 -3.50 6.48
CA ALA A 28 6.80 -2.91 5.24
C ALA A 28 6.16 -1.54 4.97
N VAL A 29 6.82 -0.72 4.16
CA VAL A 29 6.33 0.58 3.72
C VAL A 29 6.56 0.72 2.22
N TYR A 30 5.53 1.11 1.49
CA TYR A 30 5.60 1.54 0.11
C TYR A 30 5.64 3.05 0.07
N ARG A 31 6.57 3.60 -0.71
CA ARG A 31 6.68 5.05 -0.95
C ARG A 31 6.66 5.31 -2.43
N PHE A 32 5.87 6.27 -2.84
CA PHE A 32 5.81 6.75 -4.22
C PHE A 32 6.38 8.15 -4.31
N THR A 33 7.33 8.34 -5.22
CA THR A 33 7.84 9.66 -5.61
C THR A 33 7.78 9.78 -7.13
N GLU A 34 7.54 10.98 -7.65
CA GLU A 34 7.53 11.20 -9.10
C GLU A 34 8.90 10.93 -9.75
N SER A 35 9.99 11.15 -9.00
CA SER A 35 11.36 10.97 -9.49
C SER A 35 11.84 9.51 -9.50
N SER A 36 11.43 8.70 -8.52
CA SER A 36 11.93 7.33 -8.34
C SER A 36 10.86 6.25 -8.53
N GLY A 37 9.59 6.65 -8.73
CA GLY A 37 8.46 5.74 -8.79
C GLY A 37 8.11 5.15 -7.43
N VAL A 38 7.51 3.95 -7.45
CA VAL A 38 7.20 3.21 -6.23
C VAL A 38 8.44 2.47 -5.76
N THR A 39 8.83 2.75 -4.52
CA THR A 39 9.85 2.05 -3.77
C THR A 39 9.23 1.32 -2.58
N MET A 40 9.89 0.28 -2.12
CA MET A 40 9.43 -0.52 -0.98
C MET A 40 10.56 -0.65 0.04
N GLU A 41 10.26 -0.37 1.29
CA GLU A 41 11.12 -0.55 2.45
C GLU A 41 10.60 -1.74 3.28
N LEU A 42 11.44 -2.75 3.48
CA LEU A 42 11.11 -3.91 4.30
C LEU A 42 11.62 -3.67 5.73
N LEU A 43 10.71 -3.65 6.70
CA LEU A 43 11.06 -3.44 8.11
C LEU A 43 11.20 -4.77 8.86
N ASP A 44 10.45 -5.79 8.45
CA ASP A 44 10.49 -7.12 9.03
C ASP A 44 10.52 -8.19 7.92
N PRO A 45 11.65 -8.89 7.70
CA PRO A 45 11.81 -9.82 6.57
C PRO A 45 10.92 -11.07 6.67
N GLU A 46 10.45 -11.42 7.86
CA GLU A 46 9.58 -12.58 8.07
C GLU A 46 8.15 -12.27 7.62
N TRP A 47 7.63 -11.14 8.06
CA TRP A 47 6.25 -10.72 7.79
C TRP A 47 6.08 -9.91 6.51
N SER A 48 7.17 -9.39 5.93
CA SER A 48 7.14 -8.61 4.69
C SER A 48 7.19 -9.44 3.40
N LYS A 49 7.18 -10.78 3.49
CA LYS A 49 7.13 -11.67 2.30
C LYS A 49 5.94 -11.34 1.39
N VAL A 50 4.77 -11.07 1.97
CA VAL A 50 3.59 -10.65 1.21
C VAL A 50 3.81 -9.29 0.56
N ALA A 51 4.51 -8.38 1.24
CA ALA A 51 4.81 -7.05 0.71
C ALA A 51 5.69 -7.16 -0.54
N LYS A 52 6.75 -7.97 -0.44
CA LYS A 52 7.65 -8.28 -1.54
C LYS A 52 6.91 -8.95 -2.70
N GLN A 53 6.00 -9.88 -2.41
CA GLN A 53 5.19 -10.53 -3.43
C GLN A 53 4.32 -9.53 -4.21
N TYR A 54 3.68 -8.58 -3.52
CA TYR A 54 2.92 -7.51 -4.17
C TYR A 54 3.80 -6.58 -5.01
N TYR A 55 5.01 -6.28 -4.54
CA TYR A 55 5.95 -5.46 -5.29
C TYR A 55 6.47 -6.17 -6.55
N GLU A 56 6.81 -7.46 -6.45
CA GLU A 56 7.38 -8.22 -7.58
C GLU A 56 6.33 -8.71 -8.59
N ARG A 57 5.15 -9.12 -8.12
CA ARG A 57 4.08 -9.69 -8.98
C ARG A 57 3.00 -8.68 -9.33
N GLY A 58 2.96 -7.55 -8.66
CA GLY A 58 1.85 -6.62 -8.72
C GLY A 58 0.73 -6.96 -7.75
N VAL A 59 -0.20 -6.03 -7.64
CA VAL A 59 -1.38 -6.10 -6.78
C VAL A 59 -2.59 -6.39 -7.65
N ASP A 60 -3.38 -7.40 -7.28
CA ASP A 60 -4.64 -7.66 -7.97
C ASP A 60 -5.60 -6.50 -7.73
N LEU A 61 -6.18 -5.97 -8.82
CA LEU A 61 -7.18 -4.92 -8.80
C LEU A 61 -8.51 -5.50 -9.28
N PRO A 62 -9.35 -6.04 -8.38
CA PRO A 62 -10.54 -6.80 -8.77
C PRO A 62 -11.54 -6.00 -9.60
N LYS A 63 -11.61 -4.68 -9.36
CA LYS A 63 -12.47 -3.76 -10.11
C LYS A 63 -12.13 -3.72 -11.60
N GLU A 64 -10.85 -3.81 -11.95
CA GLU A 64 -10.37 -3.76 -13.33
C GLU A 64 -9.96 -5.14 -13.85
N ARG A 65 -10.04 -6.19 -13.01
CA ARG A 65 -9.67 -7.58 -13.33
C ARG A 65 -8.25 -7.69 -13.90
N ARG A 66 -7.32 -6.89 -13.39
CA ARG A 66 -5.91 -6.89 -13.81
C ARG A 66 -4.98 -6.73 -12.62
N MET A 67 -3.73 -7.13 -12.83
CA MET A 67 -2.64 -6.85 -11.89
C MET A 67 -2.08 -5.46 -12.16
N VAL A 68 -1.93 -4.67 -11.11
CA VAL A 68 -1.30 -3.36 -11.14
C VAL A 68 0.14 -3.49 -10.68
N LEU A 69 1.07 -3.02 -11.51
CA LEU A 69 2.51 -3.09 -11.23
C LEU A 69 2.99 -1.82 -10.53
N PRO A 70 4.09 -1.87 -9.74
CA PRO A 70 4.68 -0.68 -9.12
C PRO A 70 5.09 0.40 -10.15
N SER A 71 5.36 0.00 -11.40
CA SER A 71 5.62 0.94 -12.50
C SER A 71 4.42 1.82 -12.88
N GLU A 72 3.19 1.43 -12.51
CA GLU A 72 1.99 2.25 -12.69
C GLU A 72 1.83 3.32 -11.61
N GLY A 73 2.77 3.39 -10.65
CA GLY A 73 2.95 4.54 -9.77
C GLY A 73 1.73 4.84 -8.89
N PRO A 74 1.01 5.96 -9.11
CA PRO A 74 -0.19 6.32 -8.38
C PRO A 74 -1.27 5.22 -8.34
N LEU A 75 -1.43 4.49 -9.44
CA LEU A 75 -2.45 3.45 -9.52
C LEU A 75 -2.13 2.28 -8.59
N TYR A 76 -0.85 1.91 -8.48
CA TYR A 76 -0.37 0.86 -7.58
C TYR A 76 -0.61 1.23 -6.12
N MET A 77 -0.31 2.48 -5.75
CA MET A 77 -0.54 2.97 -4.38
C MET A 77 -2.02 2.94 -4.01
N ARG A 78 -2.91 3.29 -4.94
CA ARG A 78 -4.36 3.18 -4.76
C ARG A 78 -4.83 1.72 -4.71
N ALA A 79 -4.22 0.83 -5.49
CA ALA A 79 -4.52 -0.60 -5.48
C ALA A 79 -4.20 -1.22 -4.10
N LEU A 80 -3.08 -0.84 -3.49
CA LEU A 80 -2.67 -1.30 -2.16
C LEU A 80 -3.63 -0.92 -1.03
N LEU A 81 -4.45 0.11 -1.19
CA LEU A 81 -5.43 0.52 -0.19
C LEU A 81 -6.81 -0.10 -0.40
N GLN A 82 -6.96 -0.95 -1.42
CA GLN A 82 -8.21 -1.65 -1.61
C GLN A 82 -8.46 -2.65 -0.48
N PRO A 83 -9.73 -2.89 -0.12
CA PRO A 83 -10.08 -3.87 0.89
C PRO A 83 -9.74 -5.28 0.40
N PHE A 84 -8.55 -5.77 0.76
CA PHE A 84 -8.20 -7.17 0.57
C PHE A 84 -8.96 -8.04 1.57
N ARG A 85 -9.37 -9.23 1.13
CA ARG A 85 -9.99 -10.24 2.02
C ARG A 85 -8.97 -10.96 2.90
N THR A 86 -7.90 -10.27 3.31
CA THR A 86 -6.79 -10.85 4.06
C THR A 86 -6.87 -10.39 5.51
N THR A 87 -7.22 -11.30 6.42
CA THR A 87 -7.42 -10.99 7.84
C THR A 87 -6.10 -10.70 8.58
N TYR A 88 -4.97 -11.21 8.07
CA TYR A 88 -3.67 -11.12 8.74
C TYR A 88 -2.91 -9.82 8.50
N TYR A 89 -3.28 -9.05 7.49
CA TYR A 89 -2.54 -7.86 7.09
C TYR A 89 -3.48 -6.67 6.91
N THR A 90 -3.03 -5.51 7.35
CA THR A 90 -3.74 -4.24 7.17
C THR A 90 -2.83 -3.28 6.41
N LEU A 91 -3.30 -2.76 5.28
CA LEU A 91 -2.64 -1.67 4.58
C LEU A 91 -3.27 -0.34 5.02
N ARG A 92 -2.44 0.64 5.33
CA ARG A 92 -2.87 1.97 5.75
C ARG A 92 -2.18 3.05 4.94
N ASP A 93 -2.96 4.05 4.57
CA ASP A 93 -2.44 5.28 4.00
C ASP A 93 -1.75 6.08 5.12
N GLU A 94 -0.46 6.37 4.93
CA GLU A 94 0.33 7.22 5.82
C GLU A 94 0.83 8.48 5.11
N SER A 95 0.28 8.79 3.93
CA SER A 95 0.68 9.94 3.11
C SER A 95 0.48 11.29 3.82
N ASP A 96 -0.48 11.36 4.75
CA ASP A 96 -0.84 12.57 5.49
C ASP A 96 -0.13 12.70 6.87
N GLN A 97 0.73 11.75 7.25
CA GLN A 97 1.49 11.82 8.52
C GLN A 97 2.85 12.54 8.39
N SER A 98 3.12 13.20 7.27
CA SER A 98 4.25 14.12 7.15
C SER A 98 3.88 15.49 7.68
N VAL A 99 3.80 15.63 9.01
CA VAL A 99 3.78 16.91 9.73
C VAL A 99 5.01 17.04 10.61
#